data_AF-A0A7S4J6Q3-F1
#
_entry.id   AF-A0A7S4J6Q3-F1
#
_cell.length_a   1.000
_cell.length_b   1.000
_cell.length_c   1.000
_cell.angle_alpha   90.00
_cell.angle_beta   90.00
_cell.angle_gamma   90.00
#
_symmetry.space_group_name_H-M   'P 1'
#
loop_
_entity.id
_entity.type
_entity.pdbx_description
1 polymer ?
#
loop_
_entity_poly.entity_id
_entity_poly.type
_entity_poly.pdbx_seq_one_letter_code
_entity_poly.pdbx_strand_id
1 'polypeptide(L)'
;ATSGGAVDAAASERVACDGAFVAIGRQPASSFLQSQLELDDHGYVRLRGGDAASSGTSVGGVFACGDVADPRYRQAVTAAGAGAQAAMDADDYLTLAGVG
;
A
#
# COMPACT_ATOMS: atom_id res chain seq x y z
N ALA A 1 -33.48 6.09 31.32
CA ALA A 1 -33.95 4.70 31.38
C ALA A 1 -34.26 4.20 29.98
N THR A 2 -33.43 3.30 29.45
CA THR A 2 -33.81 2.24 28.49
C THR A 2 -32.74 1.15 28.56
N SER A 3 -33.05 0.15 29.39
CA SER A 3 -32.64 -1.26 29.34
C SER A 3 -31.31 -1.62 28.63
N GLY A 4 -30.28 -1.87 29.44
CA GLY A 4 -29.17 -2.73 29.05
C GLY A 4 -29.66 -4.16 28.89
N GLY A 5 -29.70 -4.65 27.64
CA GLY A 5 -29.97 -6.04 27.32
C GLY A 5 -28.74 -6.89 27.59
N ALA A 6 -28.93 -7.99 28.32
CA ALA A 6 -27.94 -9.01 28.57
C ALA A 6 -27.44 -9.63 27.26
N VAL A 7 -26.13 -9.84 27.17
CA VAL A 7 -25.49 -10.60 26.11
C VAL A 7 -24.93 -11.88 26.72
N ASP A 8 -25.39 -13.02 26.22
CA ASP A 8 -24.92 -14.33 26.67
C ASP A 8 -23.54 -14.62 26.08
N ALA A 9 -22.67 -15.16 26.93
CA ALA A 9 -21.26 -15.34 26.69
C ALA A 9 -20.99 -16.38 25.57
N ALA A 10 -19.99 -16.22 24.71
CA ALA A 10 -18.61 -16.03 25.11
C ALA A 10 -18.25 -14.55 25.32
N ALA A 11 -18.51 -14.07 26.55
CA ALA A 11 -18.51 -12.69 27.06
C ALA A 11 -18.34 -11.59 26.02
N SER A 12 -19.44 -10.95 25.63
CA SER A 12 -19.38 -9.65 24.95
C SER A 12 -19.70 -8.55 25.95
N GLU A 13 -19.03 -7.41 25.82
CA GLU A 13 -19.20 -6.25 26.70
C GLU A 13 -19.43 -5.01 25.84
N ARG A 14 -20.31 -4.12 26.29
CA ARG A 14 -20.51 -2.82 25.65
C ARG A 14 -19.51 -1.82 26.24
N VAL A 15 -18.63 -1.31 25.38
CA VAL A 15 -17.69 -0.26 25.75
C VAL A 15 -18.22 1.08 25.21
N ALA A 16 -18.51 2.03 26.11
CA ALA A 16 -18.88 3.38 25.70
C ALA A 16 -17.64 4.13 25.20
N CYS A 17 -17.69 4.67 23.97
CA CYS A 17 -16.63 5.49 23.39
C CYS A 17 -17.19 6.45 22.33
N ASP A 18 -16.49 7.57 22.10
CA ASP A 18 -16.81 8.52 21.03
C ASP A 18 -16.19 8.11 19.68
N GLY A 19 -15.23 7.18 19.70
CA GLY A 19 -14.55 6.68 18.51
C GLY A 19 -13.68 5.46 18.80
N ALA A 20 -13.48 4.65 17.77
CA ALA A 20 -12.61 3.48 17.78
C ALA A 20 -11.76 3.46 16.51
N PHE A 21 -10.50 3.03 16.64
CA PHE A 21 -9.55 2.92 15.53
C PHE A 21 -9.03 1.50 15.45
N VAL A 22 -9.03 0.93 14.24
CA VAL A 22 -8.54 -0.42 13.99
C VAL A 22 -7.11 -0.35 13.46
N ALA A 23 -6.16 -0.83 14.24
CA ALA A 23 -4.73 -0.80 13.93
C ALA A 23 -4.12 -2.21 13.90
N ILE A 24 -4.74 -3.13 13.14
CA ILE A 24 -4.33 -4.54 13.03
C ILE A 24 -3.34 -4.81 11.88
N GLY A 25 -2.71 -3.76 11.36
CA GLY A 25 -1.87 -3.82 10.17
C GLY A 25 -2.64 -3.65 8.86
N ARG A 26 -1.91 -3.76 7.75
CA ARG A 26 -2.45 -3.64 6.38
C ARG A 26 -1.87 -4.74 5.51
N GLN A 27 -2.66 -5.15 4.52
CA GLN A 27 -2.25 -6.08 3.48
C GLN A 27 -2.12 -5.32 2.16
N PRO A 28 -0.90 -5.19 1.59
CA PRO A 28 -0.73 -4.62 0.26
C PRO A 28 -1.42 -5.50 -0.79
N ALA A 29 -2.01 -4.88 -1.81
CA ALA A 29 -2.76 -5.55 -2.86
C ALA A 29 -1.84 -6.15 -3.95
N SER A 30 -0.85 -6.93 -3.54
CA SER A 30 0.20 -7.49 -4.41
C SER A 30 0.07 -9.00 -4.65
N SER A 31 -0.87 -9.68 -3.98
CA SER A 31 -1.00 -11.15 -4.04
C SER A 31 -1.20 -11.70 -5.45
N PHE A 32 -1.85 -10.93 -6.34
CA PHE A 32 -2.06 -11.31 -7.74
C PHE A 32 -0.76 -11.34 -8.57
N LEU A 33 0.30 -10.67 -8.12
CA LEU A 33 1.59 -10.61 -8.78
C LEU A 33 2.43 -11.87 -8.52
N GLN A 34 2.10 -12.62 -7.47
CA GLN A 34 2.80 -13.85 -7.07
C GLN A 34 4.32 -13.60 -6.96
N SER A 35 5.13 -14.23 -7.81
CA SER A 35 6.59 -14.10 -7.86
C SER A 35 7.11 -13.30 -9.06
N GLN A 36 6.24 -12.54 -9.74
CA GLN A 36 6.64 -11.76 -10.91
C GLN A 36 7.41 -10.50 -10.54
N LEU A 37 7.20 -9.97 -9.32
CA LEU A 37 7.92 -8.83 -8.78
C LEU A 37 8.58 -9.20 -7.45
N GLU A 38 9.69 -8.55 -7.14
CA GLU A 38 10.30 -8.64 -5.82
C GLU A 38 9.43 -7.90 -4.80
N LEU A 39 9.02 -8.63 -3.77
CA LEU A 39 8.28 -8.10 -2.64
C LEU A 39 9.15 -8.13 -1.38
N ASP A 40 8.81 -7.30 -0.40
CA ASP A 40 9.34 -7.45 0.96
C ASP A 40 8.63 -8.57 1.73
N ASP A 41 9.13 -8.85 2.94
CA ASP A 41 8.59 -9.91 3.79
C ASP A 41 7.15 -9.63 4.26
N HIS A 42 6.65 -8.41 4.02
CA HIS A 42 5.30 -7.96 4.31
C HIS A 42 4.41 -7.84 3.06
N GLY A 43 4.93 -8.19 1.88
CA GLY A 43 4.23 -8.18 0.60
C GLY A 43 4.23 -6.83 -0.13
N TYR A 44 4.95 -5.81 0.33
CA TYR A 44 5.07 -4.55 -0.40
C TYR A 44 6.03 -4.69 -1.58
N VAL A 45 5.78 -3.98 -2.68
CA VAL A 45 6.64 -4.01 -3.85
C VAL A 45 7.96 -3.32 -3.54
N ARG A 46 9.09 -4.00 -3.76
CA ARG A 46 10.41 -3.40 -3.61
C ARG A 46 10.75 -2.53 -4.81
N LEU A 47 11.06 -1.26 -4.55
CA LEU A 47 11.53 -0.32 -5.55
C LEU A 47 13.04 -0.40 -5.74
N ARG A 48 13.51 -0.24 -6.98
CA ARG A 48 14.93 -0.17 -7.32
C ARG A 48 15.53 1.10 -6.73
N GLY A 49 16.56 0.94 -5.90
CA GLY A 49 17.19 2.05 -5.19
C GLY A 49 16.49 2.44 -3.88
N GLY A 50 15.51 1.65 -3.43
CA GLY A 50 14.74 1.90 -2.20
C GLY A 50 13.63 2.93 -2.37
N ASP A 51 13.04 3.36 -1.26
CA ASP A 51 11.72 4.00 -1.20
C ASP A 51 11.60 5.40 -1.83
N ALA A 52 12.70 6.02 -2.29
CA ALA A 52 12.71 7.45 -2.65
C ALA A 52 13.44 7.82 -3.96
N ALA A 53 14.11 6.88 -4.63
CA ALA A 53 14.98 7.23 -5.78
C ALA A 53 14.33 6.97 -7.14
N SER A 54 13.50 5.93 -7.26
CA SER A 54 12.85 5.53 -8.51
C SER A 54 11.58 4.72 -8.19
N SER A 55 10.58 4.78 -9.07
CA SER A 55 9.40 3.92 -9.02
C SER A 55 9.61 2.56 -9.70
N GLY A 56 10.79 2.31 -10.28
CA GLY A 56 11.10 1.07 -10.98
C GLY A 56 11.08 -0.15 -10.06
N THR A 57 10.55 -1.27 -10.54
CA THR A 57 10.49 -2.53 -9.78
C THR A 57 11.62 -3.49 -10.21
N SER A 58 11.63 -4.72 -9.71
CA SER A 58 12.59 -5.74 -10.17
C SER A 58 12.49 -6.04 -11.67
N VAL A 59 11.36 -5.77 -12.32
CA VAL A 59 11.15 -5.97 -13.76
C VAL A 59 11.23 -4.63 -14.50
N GLY A 60 12.04 -4.59 -15.57
CA GLY A 60 12.15 -3.40 -16.42
C GLY A 60 10.84 -3.09 -17.13
N GLY A 61 10.44 -1.81 -17.14
CA GLY A 61 9.16 -1.36 -17.70
C GLY A 61 7.96 -1.55 -16.76
N VAL A 62 8.18 -2.07 -15.54
CA VAL A 62 7.14 -2.17 -14.50
C VAL A 62 7.49 -1.24 -13.34
N PHE A 63 6.52 -0.40 -12.98
CA PHE A 63 6.65 0.65 -11.96
C PHE A 63 5.60 0.45 -10.87
N ALA A 64 5.91 0.84 -9.64
CA ALA A 64 4.98 0.80 -8.52
C ALA A 64 4.96 2.15 -7.79
N CYS A 65 3.78 2.54 -7.31
CA CYS A 65 3.57 3.80 -6.59
C CYS A 65 2.42 3.68 -5.58
N GLY A 66 2.39 4.61 -4.62
CA GLY A 66 1.40 4.63 -3.55
C GLY A 66 1.61 3.55 -2.49
N ASP A 67 0.57 3.28 -1.71
CA ASP A 67 0.63 2.43 -0.50
C ASP A 67 1.19 1.02 -0.77
N VAL A 68 1.08 0.48 -1.99
CA VAL A 68 1.62 -0.85 -2.34
C VAL A 68 3.17 -0.88 -2.33
N ALA A 69 3.81 0.28 -2.42
CA ALA A 69 5.26 0.47 -2.39
C ALA A 69 5.72 1.40 -1.26
N ASP A 70 4.80 1.86 -0.39
CA ASP A 70 5.10 2.73 0.75
C ASP A 70 4.56 2.14 2.06
N PRO A 71 5.37 1.31 2.76
CA PRO A 71 4.97 0.78 4.07
C PRO A 71 5.08 1.81 5.21
N ARG A 72 5.54 3.05 4.95
CA ARG A 72 5.85 4.04 5.99
C ARG A 72 4.79 5.13 6.09
N TYR A 73 4.57 5.92 5.04
CA TYR A 73 3.77 7.14 5.12
C TYR A 73 2.30 6.89 4.85
N ARG A 74 1.96 6.21 3.75
CA ARG A 74 0.57 5.81 3.40
C ARG A 74 -0.43 6.95 3.52
N GLN A 75 -0.08 8.09 2.93
CA GLN A 75 -0.93 9.28 2.87
C GLN A 75 -1.35 9.51 1.43
N ALA A 76 -2.56 10.04 1.23
CA ALA A 76 -3.05 10.38 -0.11
C ALA A 76 -2.07 11.29 -0.86
N VAL A 77 -1.44 12.25 -0.17
CA VAL A 77 -0.47 13.17 -0.77
C VAL A 77 0.84 12.48 -1.17
N THR A 78 1.36 11.54 -0.36
CA THR A 78 2.57 10.80 -0.72
C THR A 78 2.29 9.84 -1.88
N ALA A 79 1.12 9.20 -1.89
CA ALA A 79 0.70 8.34 -2.98
C ALA A 79 0.53 9.12 -4.30
N ALA A 80 -0.05 10.32 -4.26
CA ALA A 80 -0.18 11.17 -5.44
C ALA A 80 1.19 11.60 -6.01
N GLY A 81 2.12 12.00 -5.14
CA GLY A 81 3.49 12.35 -5.54
C GLY A 81 4.22 11.16 -6.17
N ALA A 82 4.13 9.98 -5.55
CA ALA A 82 4.71 8.75 -6.09
C ALA A 82 4.09 8.36 -7.45
N GLY A 83 2.79 8.59 -7.65
CA GLY A 83 2.11 8.34 -8.93
C GLY A 83 2.61 9.25 -10.05
N ALA A 84 2.82 10.53 -9.76
CA ALA A 84 3.41 11.47 -10.72
C ALA A 84 4.83 11.05 -11.10
N GLN A 85 5.64 10.64 -10.12
CA GLN A 85 6.98 10.12 -10.36
C GLN A 85 6.96 8.87 -11.24
N ALA A 86 6.07 7.91 -10.95
CA ALA A 86 5.94 6.69 -11.75
C ALA A 86 5.50 6.95 -13.20
N ALA A 87 4.68 7.97 -13.41
CA ALA A 87 4.30 8.38 -14.76
C ALA A 87 5.51 8.93 -15.54
N MET A 88 6.35 9.76 -14.92
CA MET A 88 7.57 10.29 -15.55
C MET A 88 8.61 9.19 -15.81
N ASP A 89 8.83 8.29 -14.84
CA ASP A 89 9.74 7.15 -15.00
C ASP A 89 9.28 6.21 -16.14
N ALA A 90 7.97 6.04 -16.31
CA ALA A 90 7.41 5.27 -17.41
C ALA A 90 7.58 5.97 -18.77
N ASP A 91 7.37 7.28 -18.83
CA ASP A 91 7.57 8.09 -20.05
C ASP A 91 9.05 8.06 -20.50
N ASP A 92 9.98 8.25 -19.56
CA ASP A 92 11.41 8.14 -19.80
C ASP A 92 11.78 6.74 -20.32
N TYR A 93 11.21 5.68 -19.73
CA TYR A 93 11.44 4.31 -20.16
C TYR A 93 10.96 4.06 -21.59
N LEU A 94 9.77 4.55 -21.95
CA LEU A 94 9.20 4.41 -23.30
C LEU A 94 10.03 5.21 -24.33
N THR A 95 10.45 6.41 -23.97
CA THR A 95 11.31 7.27 -24.80
C THR A 95 12.65 6.59 -25.09
N LEU A 96 13.30 6.05 -24.05
CA LEU A 96 14.57 5.34 -24.19
C LEU A 96 14.43 4.02 -24.97
N ALA A 97 13.27 3.36 -24.88
CA ALA A 97 12.97 2.16 -25.65
C ALA A 97 12.61 2.46 -27.13
N GLY A 98 12.48 3.74 -27.51
CA GLY A 98 12.15 4.16 -28.87
C GLY A 98 10.70 3.92 -29.29
N VAL A 99 9.79 3.83 -28.31
CA VAL A 99 8.35 3.58 -28.51
C VAL A 99 7.45 4.75 -28.05
N GLY A 100 8.05 5.80 -27.46
CA GLY A 100 7.39 7.04 -27.04
C GLY A 100 7.34 8.12 -28.13
#